data_AF-A0A1W9MJ90-F1
#
_entry.id   AF-A0A1W9MJ90-F1
#
_cell.length_a   1.000
_cell.length_b   1.000
_cell.length_c   1.000
_cell.angle_alpha   90.00
_cell.angle_beta   90.00
_cell.angle_gamma   90.00
#
_symmetry.space_group_name_H-M   'P 1'
#
loop_
_entity.id
_entity.type
_entity.pdbx_description
1 polymer ?
#
loop_
_entity_poly.entity_id
_entity_poly.type
_entity_poly.pdbx_seq_one_letter_code
_entity_poly.pdbx_strand_id
1 'polypeptide(L)'
;MKIGRLIHWFIPESIKADSDASRKAWQLTLFIMISPLFYIPNIVKWWKLGVPELAISMFIVMIITLIAPFILRYTASLNLMANTVLIPLSLHFVMMSHFTGGIFSSSLTWNMVIPVFAGVLVGPRNLIIWTGLMLIEFIVLIILESSGYAFPDHPFTHQQILSIQIANLIGPLLALSITSFFFDKGIRLSFSALNDAMTAQQQTMKDLDLSKTEMKRLLDRLEKSVDAIQRETEELANDSLSKLNEILQKNVEKANHGFELIGHLENFAAQANQSVRALNAAMLDMIRTSEDTSKVIRTIDEIAFQTNMLALNAAIEAARAGESGAGFSVVAEEVRNLALRSASAAKNSEQLILNNLNKIREAANLASESDHLFSGVSENSEKLVGLMAEISVVLSEQTKVVEIVRDKVRRMDDHLRENPDVTEKLS
;
A
#
# COMPACT_ATOMS: atom_id res chain seq x y z
N MET A 1 -20.94 48.98 18.38
CA MET A 1 -19.75 48.43 17.69
C MET A 1 -18.63 48.34 18.72
N LYS A 2 -18.16 47.14 19.09
CA LYS A 2 -17.26 46.95 20.25
C LYS A 2 -15.97 47.77 20.04
N ILE A 3 -15.62 48.66 20.97
CA ILE A 3 -14.45 49.58 20.94
C ILE A 3 -13.16 48.89 20.46
N GLY A 4 -12.96 47.62 20.82
CA GLY A 4 -11.82 46.82 20.34
C GLY A 4 -11.70 46.70 18.81
N ARG A 5 -12.81 46.57 18.06
CA ARG A 5 -12.76 46.50 16.58
C ARG A 5 -12.30 47.83 15.97
N LEU A 6 -12.68 48.95 16.57
CA LEU A 6 -12.26 50.28 16.11
C LEU A 6 -10.77 50.50 16.38
N ILE A 7 -10.26 50.07 17.54
CA ILE A 7 -8.83 50.12 17.86
C ILE A 7 -8.01 49.25 16.90
N HIS A 8 -8.44 48.00 16.65
CA HIS A 8 -7.76 47.11 15.72
C HIS A 8 -7.70 47.64 14.28
N TRP A 9 -8.63 48.52 13.90
CA TRP A 9 -8.62 49.15 12.59
C TRP A 9 -7.44 50.13 12.43
N PHE A 10 -7.08 50.87 13.49
CA PHE A 10 -5.94 51.81 13.46
C PHE A 10 -4.58 51.12 13.40
N ILE A 11 -4.46 49.88 13.89
CA ILE A 11 -3.17 49.17 13.96
C ILE A 11 -2.89 48.45 12.63
N PRO A 12 -1.79 48.75 11.91
CA PRO A 12 -1.40 48.04 10.69
C PRO A 12 -1.00 46.58 10.93
N GLU A 13 -1.10 45.74 9.90
CA GLU A 13 -0.69 44.33 9.98
C GLU A 13 0.80 44.15 10.30
N SER A 14 1.67 45.05 9.82
CA SER A 14 3.10 45.02 10.15
C SER A 14 3.38 45.19 11.64
N ILE A 15 2.57 45.98 12.34
CA ILE A 15 2.65 46.15 13.80
C ILE A 15 1.97 44.99 14.53
N LYS A 16 0.92 44.41 13.96
CA LYS A 16 0.24 43.22 14.54
C LYS A 16 1.12 41.98 14.57
N ALA A 17 2.10 41.88 13.67
CA ALA A 17 3.05 40.77 13.60
C ALA A 17 3.97 40.67 14.83
N ASP A 18 4.27 41.80 15.49
CA ASP A 18 5.03 41.84 16.73
C ASP A 18 4.06 41.96 17.93
N SER A 19 4.07 40.95 18.81
CA SER A 19 3.16 40.88 19.94
C SER A 19 3.34 42.01 20.96
N ASP A 20 4.56 42.54 21.12
CA ASP A 20 4.84 43.68 22.01
C ASP A 20 4.42 45.00 21.35
N ALA A 21 4.78 45.21 20.08
CA ALA A 21 4.42 46.41 19.34
C ALA A 21 2.90 46.54 19.16
N SER A 22 2.22 45.44 18.83
CA SER A 22 0.76 45.35 18.72
C SER A 22 0.06 45.72 20.03
N ARG A 23 0.56 45.19 21.16
CA ARG A 23 0.04 45.50 22.49
C ARG A 23 0.19 46.97 22.84
N LYS A 24 1.38 47.54 22.66
CA LYS A 24 1.67 48.95 22.95
C LYS A 24 0.84 49.89 22.05
N ALA A 25 0.75 49.57 20.76
CA ALA A 25 -0.09 50.29 19.81
C ALA A 25 -1.57 50.27 20.21
N TRP A 26 -2.07 49.12 20.66
CA TRP A 26 -3.44 49.00 21.16
C TRP A 26 -3.68 49.83 22.42
N GLN A 27 -2.76 49.76 23.40
CA GLN A 27 -2.85 50.53 24.64
C GLN A 27 -2.82 52.03 24.39
N LEU A 28 -1.88 52.52 23.58
CA LEU A 28 -1.77 53.94 23.24
C LEU A 28 -2.97 54.43 22.43
N THR A 29 -3.48 53.63 21.50
CA THR A 29 -4.70 53.97 20.74
C THR A 29 -5.92 54.06 21.66
N LEU A 30 -6.09 53.09 22.56
CA LEU A 30 -7.16 53.14 23.56
C LEU A 30 -7.03 54.39 24.44
N PHE A 31 -5.82 54.69 24.93
CA PHE A 31 -5.55 55.84 25.77
C PHE A 31 -5.92 57.16 25.07
N ILE A 32 -5.56 57.31 23.80
CA ILE A 32 -5.94 58.48 23.00
C ILE A 32 -7.46 58.56 22.84
N MET A 33 -8.14 57.46 22.57
CA MET A 33 -9.59 57.45 22.37
C MET A 33 -10.35 57.87 23.63
N ILE A 34 -9.82 57.60 24.83
CA ILE A 34 -10.42 58.03 26.09
C ILE A 34 -9.92 59.41 26.54
N SER A 35 -8.85 59.93 25.95
CA SER A 35 -8.21 61.21 26.33
C SER A 35 -9.12 62.44 26.29
N PRO A 36 -10.17 62.56 25.44
CA PRO A 36 -11.09 63.70 25.48
C PRO A 36 -11.81 63.84 26.84
N LEU A 37 -12.00 62.73 27.57
CA LEU A 37 -12.56 62.76 28.94
C LEU A 37 -11.67 63.54 29.90
N PHE A 38 -10.38 63.66 29.62
CA PHE A 38 -9.41 64.43 30.41
C PHE A 38 -9.17 65.83 29.82
N TYR A 39 -9.13 65.97 28.49
CA TYR A 39 -8.85 67.26 27.85
C TYR A 39 -10.02 68.24 27.95
N ILE A 40 -11.26 67.81 27.72
CA ILE A 40 -12.44 68.70 27.71
C ILE A 40 -12.64 69.41 29.06
N PRO A 41 -12.59 68.71 30.23
CA PRO A 41 -12.69 69.40 31.51
C PRO A 41 -11.57 70.41 31.74
N ASN A 42 -10.34 70.13 31.26
CA ASN A 42 -9.21 71.05 31.39
C ASN A 42 -9.36 72.31 30.52
N ILE A 43 -9.89 72.17 29.31
CA ILE A 43 -10.19 73.32 28.43
C ILE A 43 -11.21 74.24 29.11
N VAL A 44 -12.31 73.67 29.62
CA VAL A 44 -13.36 74.42 30.33
C VAL A 44 -12.80 75.07 31.60
N LYS A 45 -11.94 74.36 32.34
CA LYS A 45 -11.26 74.88 33.55
C LYS A 45 -10.46 76.15 33.22
N TRP A 46 -9.58 76.11 32.23
CA TRP A 46 -8.72 77.25 31.89
C TRP A 46 -9.50 78.44 31.34
N TRP A 47 -10.57 78.19 30.57
CA TRP A 47 -11.47 79.24 30.11
C TRP A 47 -12.17 79.96 31.26
N LYS A 48 -12.64 79.21 32.28
CA LYS A 48 -13.27 79.78 33.48
C LYS A 48 -12.30 80.52 34.39
N LEU A 49 -11.02 80.14 34.38
CA LEU A 49 -9.97 80.80 35.15
C LEU A 49 -9.43 82.07 34.47
N GLY A 50 -9.94 82.42 33.29
CA GLY A 50 -9.54 83.64 32.57
C GLY A 50 -8.18 83.54 31.88
N VAL A 51 -7.68 82.32 31.61
CA VAL A 51 -6.42 82.06 30.89
C VAL A 51 -6.73 81.35 29.57
N PRO A 52 -7.21 82.09 28.55
CA PRO A 52 -7.61 81.50 27.27
C PRO A 52 -6.43 80.82 26.54
N GLU A 53 -5.19 81.25 26.77
CA GLU A 53 -3.98 80.66 26.18
C GLU A 53 -3.81 79.18 26.57
N LEU A 54 -4.09 78.84 27.83
CA LEU A 54 -4.04 77.46 28.32
C LEU A 54 -5.23 76.63 27.85
N ALA A 55 -6.41 77.24 27.68
CA ALA A 55 -7.57 76.56 27.13
C ALA A 55 -7.37 76.24 25.63
N ILE A 56 -6.86 77.19 24.86
CA ILE A 56 -6.57 77.03 23.42
C ILE A 56 -5.46 76.00 23.22
N SER A 57 -4.37 76.05 23.98
CA SER A 57 -3.30 75.05 23.87
C SER A 57 -3.79 73.64 24.21
N MET A 58 -4.62 73.46 25.24
CA MET A 58 -5.21 72.15 25.55
C MET A 58 -6.18 71.67 24.45
N PHE A 59 -6.93 72.58 23.82
CA PHE A 59 -7.77 72.24 22.67
C PHE A 59 -6.92 71.77 21.48
N ILE A 60 -5.80 72.44 21.20
CA ILE A 60 -4.84 72.03 20.18
C ILE A 60 -4.26 70.63 20.49
N VAL A 61 -3.86 70.39 21.74
CA VAL A 61 -3.41 69.06 22.20
C VAL A 61 -4.47 68.01 21.91
N MET A 62 -5.73 68.25 22.26
CA MET A 62 -6.82 67.30 22.02
C MET A 62 -6.98 66.96 20.53
N ILE A 63 -6.93 67.96 19.64
CA ILE A 63 -7.07 67.71 18.20
C ILE A 63 -5.89 66.92 17.65
N ILE A 64 -4.65 67.30 17.99
CA ILE A 64 -3.44 66.62 17.49
C ILE A 64 -3.36 65.18 18.02
N THR A 65 -3.69 64.97 19.29
CA THR A 65 -3.67 63.64 19.90
C THR A 65 -4.70 62.71 19.26
N LEU A 66 -5.90 63.19 18.94
CA LEU A 66 -6.92 62.41 18.24
C LEU A 66 -6.53 62.02 16.80
N ILE A 67 -5.59 62.74 16.18
CA ILE A 67 -5.04 62.39 14.86
C ILE A 67 -3.98 61.29 14.97
N ALA A 68 -3.30 61.13 16.11
CA ALA A 68 -2.18 60.20 16.25
C ALA A 68 -2.49 58.71 15.88
N PRO A 69 -3.68 58.14 16.15
CA PRO A 69 -4.03 56.79 15.68
C PRO A 69 -4.02 56.66 14.14
N PHE A 70 -4.34 57.73 13.41
CA PHE A 70 -4.20 57.74 11.96
C PHE A 70 -2.74 57.74 11.53
N ILE A 71 -1.87 58.45 12.26
CA ILE A 71 -0.43 58.41 11.99
C ILE A 71 0.11 56.99 12.14
N LEU A 72 -0.29 56.27 13.20
CA LEU A 72 0.05 54.85 13.34
C LEU A 72 -0.42 54.05 12.12
N ARG A 73 -1.67 54.27 11.68
CA ARG A 73 -2.27 53.55 10.56
C ARG A 73 -1.48 53.73 9.26
N TYR A 74 -1.06 54.95 8.95
CA TYR A 74 -0.41 55.28 7.68
C TYR A 74 1.11 55.12 7.69
N THR A 75 1.75 55.25 8.85
CA THR A 75 3.23 55.21 8.94
C THR A 75 3.76 53.92 9.54
N ALA A 76 2.90 53.12 10.18
CA ALA A 76 3.29 51.93 10.93
C ALA A 76 4.42 52.20 11.94
N SER A 77 4.49 53.42 12.50
CA SER A 77 5.51 53.81 13.47
C SER A 77 4.87 54.18 14.81
N LEU A 78 5.05 53.31 15.79
CA LEU A 78 4.61 53.55 17.17
C LEU A 78 5.33 54.76 17.79
N ASN A 79 6.62 54.95 17.48
CA ASN A 79 7.39 56.11 17.93
C ASN A 79 6.79 57.41 17.39
N LEU A 80 6.39 57.44 16.11
CA LEU A 80 5.85 58.65 15.50
C LEU A 80 4.46 58.98 16.05
N MET A 81 3.61 57.96 16.21
CA MET A 81 2.32 58.10 16.89
C MET A 81 2.48 58.66 18.30
N ALA A 82 3.36 58.08 19.10
CA ALA A 82 3.57 58.50 20.47
C ALA A 82 4.15 59.92 20.57
N ASN A 83 5.15 60.26 19.75
CA ASN A 83 5.71 61.60 19.74
C ASN A 83 4.71 62.65 19.25
N THR A 84 3.77 62.30 18.37
CA THR A 84 2.65 63.18 18.00
C THR A 84 1.77 63.52 19.20
N VAL A 85 1.63 62.61 20.16
CA VAL A 85 0.90 62.86 21.40
C VAL A 85 1.74 63.64 22.40
N LEU A 86 3.00 63.24 22.58
CA LEU A 86 3.88 63.75 23.64
C LEU A 86 4.35 65.19 23.37
N ILE A 87 4.64 65.57 22.11
CA ILE A 87 5.13 66.92 21.77
C ILE A 87 4.12 68.03 22.08
N PRO A 88 2.85 67.96 21.62
CA PRO A 88 1.87 68.98 21.97
C PRO A 88 1.61 69.01 23.48
N LEU A 89 1.57 67.83 24.11
CA LEU A 89 1.29 67.71 25.53
C LEU A 89 2.42 68.31 26.38
N SER A 90 3.69 68.07 26.02
CA SER A 90 4.84 68.69 26.68
C SER A 90 4.81 70.20 26.49
N LEU A 91 4.55 70.68 25.26
CA LEU A 91 4.47 72.13 24.99
C LEU A 91 3.35 72.80 25.80
N HIS A 92 2.21 72.13 25.96
CA HIS A 92 1.13 72.62 26.82
C HIS A 92 1.57 72.71 28.28
N PHE A 93 2.35 71.75 28.79
CA PHE A 93 2.87 71.83 30.17
C PHE A 93 3.94 72.91 30.34
N VAL A 94 4.80 73.13 29.35
CA VAL A 94 5.72 74.28 29.32
C VAL A 94 4.95 75.60 29.43
N MET A 95 3.89 75.74 28.62
CA MET A 95 3.00 76.90 28.65
C MET A 95 2.31 77.01 30.01
N MET A 96 1.83 75.89 30.56
CA MET A 96 1.21 75.88 31.88
C MET A 96 2.19 76.40 32.92
N SER A 97 3.42 75.91 32.96
CA SER A 97 4.47 76.36 33.89
C SER A 97 4.74 77.86 33.73
N HIS A 98 4.84 78.35 32.49
CA HIS A 98 5.03 79.78 32.20
C HIS A 98 3.89 80.66 32.77
N PHE A 99 2.63 80.28 32.55
CA PHE A 99 1.45 81.06 33.00
C PHE A 99 1.06 80.84 34.48
N THR A 100 1.73 79.93 35.18
CA THR A 100 1.37 79.56 36.56
C THR A 100 2.52 79.71 37.56
N GLY A 101 3.49 80.59 37.26
CA GLY A 101 4.55 80.97 38.20
C GLY A 101 5.94 80.43 37.87
N GLY A 102 6.20 80.08 36.61
CA GLY A 102 7.51 79.66 36.12
C GLY A 102 8.04 78.42 36.87
N ILE A 103 9.22 78.55 37.44
CA ILE A 103 9.88 77.48 38.20
C ILE A 103 9.15 77.11 39.51
N PHE A 104 8.33 78.03 40.05
CA PHE A 104 7.53 77.77 41.25
C PHE A 104 6.17 77.15 40.95
N SER A 105 5.87 76.89 39.67
CA SER A 105 4.61 76.29 39.30
C SER A 105 4.49 74.84 39.78
N SER A 106 3.33 74.54 40.36
CA SER A 106 2.93 73.16 40.65
C SER A 106 2.75 72.29 39.42
N SER A 107 2.62 72.86 38.20
CA SER A 107 2.44 72.07 36.98
C SER A 107 3.69 71.30 36.55
N LEU A 108 4.86 71.62 37.11
CA LEU A 108 6.11 70.90 36.84
C LEU A 108 6.05 69.42 37.23
N THR A 109 5.10 69.00 38.07
CA THR A 109 4.84 67.59 38.37
C THR A 109 4.46 66.78 37.13
N TRP A 110 3.81 67.41 36.14
CA TRP A 110 3.48 66.78 34.86
C TRP A 110 4.72 66.48 34.01
N ASN A 111 5.82 67.19 34.24
CA ASN A 111 7.08 66.94 33.54
C ASN A 111 7.71 65.59 33.94
N MET A 112 7.32 65.01 35.08
CA MET A 112 7.71 63.64 35.45
C MET A 112 6.84 62.57 34.78
N VAL A 113 5.64 62.92 34.33
CA VAL A 113 4.68 61.98 33.71
C VAL A 113 5.04 61.70 32.27
N ILE A 114 5.45 62.73 31.51
CA ILE A 114 5.78 62.63 30.08
C ILE A 114 6.84 61.54 29.81
N PRO A 115 7.99 61.50 30.51
CA PRO A 115 8.98 60.47 30.28
C PRO A 115 8.48 59.07 30.61
N VAL A 116 7.72 58.91 31.70
CA VAL A 116 7.18 57.59 32.10
C VAL A 116 6.18 57.08 31.06
N PHE A 117 5.30 57.95 30.55
CA PHE A 117 4.40 57.61 29.45
C PHE A 117 5.17 57.18 28.20
N ALA A 118 6.22 57.92 27.84
CA ALA A 118 7.08 57.59 26.71
C ALA A 118 7.79 56.23 26.90
N GLY A 119 8.24 55.94 28.12
CA GLY A 119 8.89 54.70 28.49
C GLY A 119 7.97 53.48 28.41
N VAL A 120 6.79 53.59 29.02
CA VAL A 120 5.84 52.48 29.12
C VAL A 120 5.17 52.19 27.77
N LEU A 121 4.71 53.23 27.07
CA LEU A 121 3.90 53.05 25.86
C LEU A 121 4.73 52.88 24.59
N VAL A 122 6.02 53.23 24.62
CA VAL A 122 6.89 53.17 23.43
C VAL A 122 8.13 52.33 23.73
N GLY A 123 8.91 52.74 24.72
CA GLY A 123 10.07 51.97 25.18
C GLY A 123 11.14 52.82 25.88
N PRO A 124 12.18 52.15 26.42
CA PRO A 124 13.19 52.78 27.28
C PRO A 124 13.98 53.89 26.60
N ARG A 125 14.18 53.82 25.27
CA ARG A 125 14.85 54.90 24.53
C ARG A 125 14.07 56.21 24.58
N ASN A 126 12.74 56.15 24.47
CA ASN A 126 11.90 57.35 24.52
C ASN A 126 11.81 57.91 25.95
N LEU A 127 11.84 57.06 26.98
CA LEU A 127 11.99 57.51 28.37
C LEU A 127 13.22 58.42 28.51
N ILE A 128 14.39 57.97 28.04
CA ILE A 128 15.64 58.74 28.15
C ILE A 128 15.55 60.07 27.39
N ILE A 129 15.06 60.04 26.14
CA ILE A 129 14.94 61.23 25.30
C ILE A 129 14.02 62.27 25.95
N TRP A 130 12.84 61.83 26.39
CA TRP A 130 11.86 62.73 26.99
C TRP A 130 12.30 63.24 28.36
N THR A 131 12.98 62.42 29.17
CA THR A 131 13.62 62.92 30.41
C THR A 131 14.60 64.05 30.11
N GLY A 132 15.45 63.90 29.08
CA GLY A 132 16.38 64.94 28.66
C GLY A 132 15.66 66.23 28.21
N LEU A 133 14.58 66.11 27.43
CA LEU A 133 13.79 67.27 26.99
C LEU A 133 13.11 68.00 28.15
N MET A 134 12.52 67.27 29.10
CA MET A 134 11.91 67.88 30.28
C MET A 134 12.95 68.53 31.22
N LEU A 135 14.17 67.99 31.28
CA LEU A 135 15.29 68.62 31.99
C LEU A 135 15.73 69.93 31.32
N ILE A 136 15.78 69.96 29.98
CA ILE A 136 16.11 71.18 29.23
C ILE A 136 15.07 72.27 29.52
N GLU A 137 13.78 71.94 29.49
CA GLU A 137 12.72 72.88 29.87
C GLU A 137 12.94 73.44 31.28
N PHE A 138 13.22 72.58 32.25
CA PHE A 138 13.48 72.99 33.63
C PHE A 138 14.68 73.93 33.73
N ILE A 139 15.77 73.65 33.01
CA ILE A 139 16.95 74.52 32.93
C ILE A 139 16.60 75.87 32.30
N VAL A 140 15.79 75.88 31.23
CA VAL A 140 15.34 77.13 30.59
C VAL A 140 14.53 77.98 31.55
N LEU A 141 13.63 77.39 32.34
CA LEU A 141 12.87 78.12 33.37
C LEU A 141 13.78 78.71 34.46
N ILE A 142 14.81 77.99 34.91
CA ILE A 142 15.82 78.52 35.83
C ILE A 142 16.54 79.73 35.23
N ILE A 143 16.97 79.62 33.96
CA ILE A 143 17.69 80.71 33.28
C ILE A 143 16.80 81.94 33.17
N LEU A 144 15.54 81.78 32.73
CA LEU A 144 14.58 82.88 32.62
C LEU A 144 14.36 83.57 33.97
N GLU A 145 14.11 82.82 35.04
CA GLU A 145 13.96 83.36 36.40
C GLU A 145 15.22 84.14 36.83
N SER A 146 16.40 83.55 36.64
CA SER A 146 17.68 84.17 37.01
C SER A 146 18.01 85.43 36.20
N SER A 147 17.45 85.56 35.00
CA SER A 147 17.61 86.73 34.13
C SER A 147 16.67 87.89 34.47
N GLY A 148 15.81 87.72 35.48
CA GLY A 148 14.81 88.72 35.87
C GLY A 148 13.61 88.78 34.91
N TYR A 149 13.35 87.71 34.16
CA TYR A 149 12.18 87.62 33.29
C TYR A 149 10.90 87.61 34.12
N ALA A 150 10.01 88.59 33.91
CA ALA A 150 8.73 88.65 34.59
C ALA A 150 7.74 87.68 33.92
N PHE A 151 7.41 86.58 34.61
CA PHE A 151 6.32 85.69 34.19
C PHE A 151 4.96 86.41 34.26
N PRO A 152 3.97 86.03 33.42
CA PRO A 152 2.66 86.66 33.43
C PRO A 152 1.98 86.59 34.82
N ASP A 153 1.70 87.76 35.39
CA ASP A 153 0.93 87.87 36.64
C ASP A 153 -0.57 87.73 36.34
N HIS A 154 -1.12 86.54 36.62
CA HIS A 154 -2.56 86.35 36.72
C HIS A 154 -2.97 86.47 38.19
N PRO A 155 -3.88 87.39 38.57
CA PRO A 155 -4.34 87.51 39.94
C PRO A 155 -5.32 86.37 40.26
N PHE A 156 -4.82 85.14 40.39
CA PHE A 156 -5.60 84.01 40.86
C PHE A 156 -6.01 84.23 42.31
N THR A 157 -7.26 83.92 42.64
CA THR A 157 -7.69 83.90 44.04
C THR A 157 -7.01 82.74 44.78
N HIS A 158 -6.85 82.84 46.10
CA HIS A 158 -6.31 81.74 46.91
C HIS A 158 -7.04 80.40 46.68
N GLN A 159 -8.36 80.45 46.44
CA GLN A 159 -9.17 79.26 46.14
C GLN A 159 -8.82 78.66 44.77
N GLN A 160 -8.54 79.48 43.76
CA GLN A 160 -8.13 79.02 42.43
C GLN A 160 -6.73 78.39 42.47
N ILE A 161 -5.77 79.00 43.19
CA ILE A 161 -4.42 78.47 43.39
C ILE A 161 -4.49 77.07 44.02
N LEU A 162 -5.29 76.91 45.09
CA LEU A 162 -5.49 75.60 45.74
C LEU A 162 -6.05 74.55 44.77
N SER A 163 -7.04 74.91 43.95
CA SER A 163 -7.63 73.98 42.97
C SER A 163 -6.63 73.52 41.90
N ILE A 164 -5.75 74.43 41.45
CA ILE A 164 -4.70 74.15 40.47
C ILE A 164 -3.66 73.21 41.09
N GLN A 165 -3.21 73.50 42.32
CA GLN A 165 -2.25 72.67 43.04
C GLN A 165 -2.78 71.25 43.28
N ILE A 166 -4.04 71.10 43.73
CA ILE A 166 -4.66 69.79 43.92
C ILE A 166 -4.72 69.00 42.61
N ALA A 167 -5.12 69.65 41.50
CA ALA A 167 -5.18 69.00 40.19
C ALA A 167 -3.78 68.58 39.69
N ASN A 168 -2.76 69.40 39.93
CA ASN A 168 -1.38 69.13 39.54
C ASN A 168 -0.69 68.12 40.45
N LEU A 169 -1.22 67.82 41.65
CA LEU A 169 -0.71 66.74 42.49
C LEU A 169 -1.41 65.41 42.18
N ILE A 170 -2.74 65.42 42.09
CA ILE A 170 -3.55 64.20 41.90
C ILE A 170 -3.47 63.70 40.45
N GLY A 171 -3.49 64.61 39.47
CA GLY A 171 -3.51 64.27 38.05
C GLY A 171 -2.33 63.39 37.61
N PRO A 172 -1.07 63.77 37.90
CA PRO A 172 0.09 62.95 37.63
C PRO A 172 0.03 61.55 38.25
N LEU A 173 -0.35 61.45 39.54
CA LEU A 173 -0.41 60.17 40.26
C LEU A 173 -1.46 59.21 39.67
N LEU A 174 -2.62 59.74 39.28
CA LEU A 174 -3.65 58.96 38.59
C LEU A 174 -3.18 58.51 37.19
N ALA A 175 -2.54 59.41 36.44
CA ALA A 175 -2.02 59.11 35.10
C ALA A 175 -0.96 57.99 35.15
N LEU A 176 -0.05 58.04 36.13
CA LEU A 176 0.94 56.99 36.36
C LEU A 176 0.29 55.65 36.78
N SER A 177 -0.69 55.68 37.68
CA SER A 177 -1.38 54.46 38.16
C SER A 177 -2.13 53.75 37.03
N ILE A 178 -2.85 54.50 36.19
CA ILE A 178 -3.57 53.96 35.04
C ILE A 178 -2.58 53.33 34.05
N THR A 179 -1.49 54.03 33.75
CA THR A 179 -0.46 53.55 32.81
C THR A 179 0.18 52.24 33.28
N SER A 180 0.52 52.14 34.56
CA SER A 180 1.07 50.93 35.18
C SER A 180 0.09 49.75 35.16
N PHE A 181 -1.21 49.97 35.40
CA PHE A 181 -2.23 48.92 35.35
C PHE A 181 -2.33 48.26 33.96
N PHE A 182 -2.35 49.08 32.90
CA PHE A 182 -2.41 48.55 31.53
C PHE A 182 -1.13 47.79 31.15
N PHE A 183 0.03 48.29 31.59
CA PHE A 183 1.32 47.63 31.37
C PHE A 183 1.36 46.24 32.02
N ASP A 184 0.99 46.12 33.29
CA ASP A 184 0.98 44.85 34.02
C ASP A 184 0.02 43.82 33.40
N LYS A 185 -1.21 44.23 33.09
CA LYS A 185 -2.18 43.37 32.40
C LYS A 185 -1.66 42.88 31.05
N GLY A 186 -0.95 43.76 30.33
CA GLY A 186 -0.35 43.46 29.05
C GLY A 186 0.77 42.42 29.11
N ILE A 187 1.61 42.45 30.15
CA ILE A 187 2.70 41.48 30.34
C ILE A 187 2.15 40.10 30.73
N ARG A 188 1.17 40.04 31.64
CA ARG A 188 0.61 38.74 32.08
C ARG A 188 0.01 37.93 30.94
N LEU A 189 -0.70 38.59 30.01
CA LEU A 189 -1.27 37.94 28.84
C LEU A 189 -0.19 37.35 27.91
N SER A 190 0.89 38.11 27.65
CA SER A 190 2.01 37.63 26.84
C SER A 190 2.72 36.43 27.49
N PHE A 191 2.89 36.44 28.82
CA PHE A 191 3.55 35.36 29.54
C PHE A 191 2.71 34.07 29.53
N SER A 192 1.40 34.18 29.70
CA SER A 192 0.48 33.02 29.60
C SER A 192 0.57 32.37 28.22
N ALA A 193 0.50 33.18 27.15
CA ALA A 193 0.59 32.67 25.78
C ALA A 193 1.94 31.98 25.48
N LEU A 194 3.04 32.51 26.03
CA LEU A 194 4.36 31.89 25.92
C LEU A 194 4.39 30.54 26.64
N ASN A 195 3.83 30.46 27.85
CA ASN A 195 3.79 29.21 28.63
C ASN A 195 2.96 28.11 27.93
N ASP A 196 1.83 28.49 27.33
CA ASP A 196 1.00 27.57 26.56
C ASP A 196 1.76 27.04 25.33
N ALA A 197 2.47 27.92 24.61
CA ALA A 197 3.30 27.55 23.46
C ALA A 197 4.46 26.60 23.86
N MET A 198 5.12 26.85 24.98
CA MET A 198 6.18 25.95 25.50
C MET A 198 5.64 24.58 25.87
N THR A 199 4.45 24.53 26.48
CA THR A 199 3.81 23.25 26.86
C THR A 199 3.43 22.45 25.60
N ALA A 200 2.87 23.11 24.59
CA ALA A 200 2.56 22.48 23.30
C ALA A 200 3.84 21.93 22.64
N GLN A 201 4.93 22.71 22.64
CA GLN A 201 6.22 22.27 22.10
C GLN A 201 6.79 21.05 22.83
N GLN A 202 6.70 21.02 24.16
CA GLN A 202 7.14 19.86 24.95
C GLN A 202 6.34 18.60 24.60
N GLN A 203 5.04 18.73 24.37
CA GLN A 203 4.21 17.60 23.95
C GLN A 203 4.64 17.09 22.57
N THR A 204 4.86 17.97 21.60
CA THR A 204 5.36 17.59 20.28
C THR A 204 6.71 16.87 20.36
N MET A 205 7.60 17.27 21.27
CA MET A 205 8.88 16.59 21.48
C MET A 205 8.72 15.18 22.05
N LYS A 206 7.77 14.97 22.98
CA LYS A 206 7.46 13.62 23.48
C LYS A 206 6.90 12.72 22.39
N ASP A 207 5.97 13.24 21.59
CA ASP A 207 5.38 12.48 20.48
C ASP A 207 6.44 12.10 19.43
N LEU A 208 7.41 12.99 19.18
CA LEU A 208 8.55 12.73 18.30
C LEU A 208 9.47 11.62 18.85
N ASP A 209 9.75 11.60 20.14
CA ASP A 209 10.59 10.57 20.77
C ASP A 209 9.93 9.19 20.74
N LEU A 210 8.62 9.14 20.97
CA LEU A 210 7.81 7.94 20.78
C LEU A 210 7.85 7.47 19.33
N SER A 211 7.69 8.38 18.36
CA SER A 211 7.77 8.07 16.94
C SER A 211 9.14 7.50 16.54
N LYS A 212 10.24 8.07 17.06
CA LYS A 212 11.60 7.53 16.84
C LYS A 212 11.77 6.12 17.39
N THR A 213 11.25 5.86 18.59
CA THR A 213 11.31 4.53 19.20
C THR A 213 10.52 3.51 18.38
N GLU A 214 9.34 3.88 17.90
CA GLU A 214 8.52 3.02 17.04
C GLU A 214 9.19 2.75 15.70
N MET A 215 9.79 3.77 15.07
CA MET A 215 10.56 3.62 13.84
C MET A 215 11.73 2.65 14.02
N LYS A 216 12.47 2.75 15.12
CA LYS A 216 13.56 1.80 15.44
C LYS A 216 13.05 0.36 15.56
N ARG A 217 11.89 0.15 16.17
CA ARG A 217 11.27 -1.19 16.24
C ARG A 217 10.81 -1.71 14.88
N LEU A 218 10.33 -0.82 14.01
CA LEU A 218 9.96 -1.19 12.65
C LEU A 218 11.19 -1.59 11.83
N LEU A 219 12.30 -0.86 11.97
CA LEU A 219 13.57 -1.20 11.33
C LEU A 219 14.10 -2.56 11.77
N ASP A 220 14.13 -2.85 13.08
CA ASP A 220 14.55 -4.16 13.62
C ASP A 220 13.67 -5.32 13.11
N ARG A 221 12.35 -5.09 12.96
CA ARG A 221 11.45 -6.09 12.35
C ARG A 221 11.71 -6.26 10.86
N LEU A 222 12.00 -5.18 10.16
CA LEU A 222 12.27 -5.20 8.72
C LEU A 222 13.57 -5.95 8.42
N GLU A 223 14.62 -5.73 9.21
CA GLU A 223 15.89 -6.48 9.15
C GLU A 223 15.66 -7.99 9.33
N LYS A 224 14.96 -8.39 10.40
CA LYS A 224 14.60 -9.80 10.63
C LYS A 224 13.75 -10.39 9.51
N SER A 225 12.87 -9.60 8.92
CA SER A 225 12.04 -10.03 7.80
C SER A 225 12.87 -10.25 6.54
N VAL A 226 13.85 -9.38 6.25
CA VAL A 226 14.75 -9.53 5.10
C VAL A 226 15.60 -10.79 5.26
N ASP A 227 16.17 -11.02 6.44
CA ASP A 227 16.94 -12.23 6.75
C ASP A 227 16.12 -13.52 6.57
N ALA A 228 14.87 -13.52 7.02
CA ALA A 228 13.96 -14.66 6.86
C ALA A 228 13.65 -14.92 5.38
N ILE A 229 13.31 -13.88 4.62
CA ILE A 229 13.04 -13.99 3.17
C ILE A 229 14.29 -14.51 2.44
N GLN A 230 15.49 -14.06 2.81
CA GLN A 230 16.73 -14.53 2.19
C GLN A 230 16.93 -16.03 2.42
N ARG A 231 16.76 -16.52 3.66
CA ARG A 231 16.85 -17.96 3.95
C ARG A 231 15.80 -18.79 3.19
N GLU A 232 14.56 -18.34 3.17
CA GLU A 232 13.48 -19.02 2.42
C GLU A 232 13.78 -19.04 0.92
N THR A 233 14.37 -17.97 0.38
CA THR A 233 14.79 -17.89 -1.02
C THR A 233 15.92 -18.87 -1.34
N GLU A 234 16.92 -18.98 -0.46
CA GLU A 234 18.02 -19.93 -0.58
C GLU A 234 17.53 -21.39 -0.48
N GLU A 235 16.62 -21.70 0.44
CA GLU A 235 16.00 -23.03 0.55
C GLU A 235 15.19 -23.39 -0.70
N LEU A 236 14.38 -22.44 -1.20
CA LEU A 236 13.61 -22.60 -2.43
C LEU A 236 14.53 -22.87 -3.64
N ALA A 237 15.65 -22.14 -3.73
CA ALA A 237 16.64 -22.29 -4.80
C ALA A 237 17.33 -23.65 -4.76
N ASN A 238 17.83 -24.04 -3.58
CA ASN A 238 18.74 -25.17 -3.43
C ASN A 238 18.02 -26.51 -3.31
N ASP A 239 16.95 -26.60 -2.52
CA ASP A 239 16.29 -27.88 -2.28
C ASP A 239 15.14 -28.09 -3.28
N SER A 240 14.20 -27.16 -3.33
CA SER A 240 12.95 -27.34 -4.09
C SER A 240 13.18 -27.39 -5.60
N LEU A 241 13.92 -26.44 -6.16
CA LEU A 241 14.18 -26.42 -7.62
C LEU A 241 15.16 -27.51 -8.07
N SER A 242 16.10 -27.91 -7.22
CA SER A 242 17.01 -29.04 -7.52
C SER A 242 16.22 -30.35 -7.57
N LYS A 243 15.37 -30.60 -6.57
CA LYS A 243 14.51 -31.78 -6.48
C LYS A 243 13.47 -31.83 -7.59
N LEU A 244 12.89 -30.70 -7.97
CA LEU A 244 12.01 -30.61 -9.15
C LEU A 244 12.75 -31.00 -10.42
N ASN A 245 13.98 -30.53 -10.61
CA ASN A 245 14.79 -30.93 -11.77
C ASN A 245 15.09 -32.43 -11.77
N GLU A 246 15.42 -33.02 -10.62
CA GLU A 246 15.64 -34.47 -10.50
C GLU A 246 14.38 -35.26 -10.88
N ILE A 247 13.21 -34.83 -10.41
CA ILE A 247 11.92 -35.45 -10.76
C ILE A 247 11.65 -35.32 -12.26
N LEU A 248 11.90 -34.17 -12.87
CA LEU A 248 11.72 -33.96 -14.31
C LEU A 248 12.65 -34.86 -15.13
N GLN A 249 13.93 -34.97 -14.76
CA GLN A 249 14.86 -35.89 -15.42
C GLN A 249 14.39 -37.34 -15.33
N LYS A 250 13.94 -37.78 -14.14
CA LYS A 250 13.36 -39.12 -13.95
C LYS A 250 12.10 -39.32 -14.79
N ASN A 251 11.27 -38.29 -14.95
CA ASN A 251 10.08 -38.39 -15.79
C ASN A 251 10.42 -38.47 -17.28
N VAL A 252 11.45 -37.77 -17.75
CA VAL A 252 11.97 -37.91 -19.13
C VAL A 252 12.50 -39.32 -19.36
N GLU A 253 13.28 -39.86 -18.43
CA GLU A 253 13.77 -41.23 -18.50
C GLU A 253 12.60 -42.24 -18.54
N LYS A 254 11.58 -42.06 -17.69
CA LYS A 254 10.37 -42.89 -17.70
C LYS A 254 9.58 -42.79 -19.00
N ALA A 255 9.48 -41.60 -19.61
CA ALA A 255 8.82 -41.43 -20.89
C ALA A 255 9.58 -42.15 -22.01
N ASN A 256 10.91 -42.04 -22.03
CA ASN A 256 11.76 -42.78 -22.97
C ASN A 256 11.62 -44.29 -22.79
N HIS A 257 11.62 -44.77 -21.55
CA HIS A 257 11.38 -46.18 -21.26
C HIS A 257 9.97 -46.63 -21.67
N GLY A 258 8.97 -45.74 -21.54
CA GLY A 258 7.63 -45.95 -22.08
C GLY A 258 7.62 -46.17 -23.59
N PHE A 259 8.36 -45.35 -24.36
CA PHE A 259 8.50 -45.55 -25.81
C PHE A 259 9.15 -46.90 -26.15
N GLU A 260 10.20 -47.29 -25.44
CA GLU A 260 10.84 -48.61 -25.65
C GLU A 260 9.83 -49.74 -25.41
N LEU A 261 9.07 -49.68 -24.33
CA LEU A 261 8.07 -50.70 -23.98
C LEU A 261 6.96 -50.80 -25.04
N ILE A 262 6.51 -49.66 -25.56
CA ILE A 262 5.51 -49.61 -26.64
C ILE A 262 6.08 -50.22 -27.93
N GLY A 263 7.33 -49.91 -28.29
CA GLY A 263 8.00 -50.53 -29.43
C GLY A 263 8.17 -52.06 -29.29
N HIS A 264 8.37 -52.55 -28.06
CA HIS A 264 8.34 -54.00 -27.78
C HIS A 264 6.94 -54.60 -27.96
N LEU A 265 5.89 -53.89 -27.52
CA LEU A 265 4.49 -54.30 -27.70
C LEU A 265 4.09 -54.39 -29.17
N GLU A 266 4.48 -53.41 -30.00
CA GLU A 266 4.22 -53.44 -31.44
C GLU A 266 4.90 -54.63 -32.12
N ASN A 267 6.17 -54.89 -31.79
CA ASN A 267 6.90 -56.05 -32.30
C ASN A 267 6.25 -57.36 -31.86
N PHE A 268 5.80 -57.46 -30.61
CA PHE A 268 5.11 -58.63 -30.10
C PHE A 268 3.76 -58.86 -30.81
N ALA A 269 2.96 -57.81 -30.98
CA ALA A 269 1.69 -57.88 -31.70
C ALA A 269 1.88 -58.29 -33.17
N ALA A 270 2.92 -57.78 -33.84
CA ALA A 270 3.26 -58.17 -35.20
C ALA A 270 3.63 -59.67 -35.31
N GLN A 271 4.44 -60.19 -34.38
CA GLN A 271 4.79 -61.61 -34.33
C GLN A 271 3.59 -62.50 -34.00
N ALA A 272 2.71 -62.05 -33.10
CA ALA A 272 1.47 -62.75 -32.77
C ALA A 272 0.53 -62.83 -34.00
N ASN A 273 0.32 -61.71 -34.70
CA ASN A 273 -0.45 -61.67 -35.95
C ASN A 273 0.14 -62.60 -37.03
N GLN A 274 1.47 -62.63 -37.18
CA GLN A 274 2.11 -63.57 -38.11
C GLN A 274 1.85 -65.03 -37.72
N SER A 275 1.94 -65.36 -36.43
CA SER A 275 1.70 -66.71 -35.93
C SER A 275 0.24 -67.15 -36.12
N VAL A 276 -0.72 -66.26 -35.87
CA VAL A 276 -2.15 -66.50 -36.11
C VAL A 276 -2.45 -66.69 -37.59
N ARG A 277 -1.84 -65.90 -38.48
CA ARG A 277 -1.96 -66.12 -39.93
C ARG A 277 -1.43 -67.49 -40.36
N ALA A 278 -0.29 -67.92 -39.82
CA ALA A 278 0.25 -69.26 -40.07
C ALA A 278 -0.67 -70.37 -39.54
N LEU A 279 -1.26 -70.18 -38.35
CA LEU A 279 -2.25 -71.10 -37.78
C LEU A 279 -3.50 -71.22 -38.66
N ASN A 280 -4.04 -70.10 -39.14
CA ASN A 280 -5.17 -70.09 -40.06
C ASN A 280 -4.87 -70.84 -41.37
N ALA A 281 -3.67 -70.65 -41.93
CA ALA A 281 -3.24 -71.39 -43.11
C ALA A 281 -3.17 -72.91 -42.85
N ALA A 282 -2.63 -73.33 -41.70
CA ALA A 282 -2.59 -74.74 -41.31
C ALA A 282 -4.00 -75.32 -41.09
N MET A 283 -4.92 -74.57 -40.48
CA MET A 283 -6.31 -75.00 -40.31
C MET A 283 -7.03 -75.21 -41.64
N LEU A 284 -6.81 -74.32 -42.62
CA LEU A 284 -7.35 -74.48 -43.98
C LEU A 284 -6.80 -75.74 -44.67
N ASP A 285 -5.52 -76.03 -44.53
CA ASP A 285 -4.90 -77.25 -45.08
C ASP A 285 -5.42 -78.53 -44.39
N MET A 286 -5.65 -78.48 -43.08
CA MET A 286 -6.28 -79.56 -42.32
C MET A 286 -7.74 -79.81 -42.74
N ILE A 287 -8.50 -78.76 -43.05
CA ILE A 287 -9.87 -78.89 -43.61
C ILE A 287 -9.79 -79.64 -44.94
N ARG A 288 -8.93 -79.19 -45.86
CA ARG A 288 -8.76 -79.81 -47.17
C ARG A 288 -8.34 -81.29 -47.05
N THR A 289 -7.36 -81.59 -46.21
CA THR A 289 -6.88 -82.96 -45.98
C THR A 289 -7.96 -83.86 -45.38
N SER A 290 -8.79 -83.32 -44.48
CA SER A 290 -9.93 -84.04 -43.91
C SER A 290 -11.03 -84.32 -44.94
N GLU A 291 -11.31 -83.37 -45.83
CA GLU A 291 -12.25 -83.55 -46.94
C GLU A 291 -11.77 -84.62 -47.92
N ASP A 292 -10.48 -84.61 -48.27
CA ASP A 292 -9.88 -85.63 -49.13
C ASP A 292 -9.90 -87.02 -48.46
N THR A 293 -9.64 -87.09 -47.16
CA THR A 293 -9.78 -88.33 -46.37
C THR A 293 -11.23 -88.82 -46.37
N SER A 294 -12.22 -87.92 -46.22
CA SER A 294 -13.64 -88.26 -46.30
C SER A 294 -14.03 -88.86 -47.65
N LYS A 295 -13.45 -88.38 -48.77
CA LYS A 295 -13.67 -88.97 -50.09
C LYS A 295 -13.12 -90.40 -50.17
N VAL A 296 -11.92 -90.63 -49.64
CA VAL A 296 -11.30 -91.98 -49.59
C VAL A 296 -12.16 -92.95 -48.78
N ILE A 297 -12.65 -92.54 -47.61
CA ILE A 297 -13.54 -93.38 -46.79
C ILE A 297 -14.84 -93.71 -47.52
N ARG A 298 -15.43 -92.76 -48.26
CA ARG A 298 -16.60 -93.03 -49.10
C ARG A 298 -16.32 -94.07 -50.18
N THR A 299 -15.18 -94.00 -50.84
CA THR A 299 -14.77 -95.03 -51.80
C THR A 299 -14.59 -96.40 -51.13
N ILE A 300 -14.09 -96.47 -49.90
CA ILE A 300 -13.98 -97.73 -49.15
C ILE A 300 -15.37 -98.32 -48.85
N ASP A 301 -16.33 -97.48 -48.44
CA ASP A 301 -17.72 -97.91 -48.21
C ASP A 301 -18.36 -98.45 -49.51
N GLU A 302 -18.14 -97.77 -50.64
CA GLU A 302 -18.57 -98.22 -51.97
C GLU A 302 -17.96 -99.59 -52.34
N ILE A 303 -16.65 -99.79 -52.12
CA ILE A 303 -15.98 -101.07 -52.37
C ILE A 303 -16.53 -102.17 -51.45
N ALA A 304 -16.76 -101.86 -50.18
CA ALA A 304 -17.34 -102.80 -49.22
C ALA A 304 -18.75 -103.21 -49.64
N PHE A 305 -19.58 -102.26 -50.10
CA PHE A 305 -20.91 -102.55 -50.64
C PHE A 305 -20.85 -103.44 -51.89
N GLN A 306 -19.97 -103.12 -52.85
CA GLN A 306 -19.76 -103.95 -54.05
C GLN A 306 -19.28 -105.37 -53.68
N THR A 307 -18.36 -105.49 -52.73
CA THR A 307 -17.85 -106.79 -52.22
C THR A 307 -18.96 -107.60 -51.56
N ASN A 308 -19.82 -106.96 -50.76
CA ASN A 308 -20.99 -107.59 -50.14
C ASN A 308 -21.96 -108.13 -51.21
N MET A 309 -22.20 -107.38 -52.28
CA MET A 309 -23.03 -107.81 -53.41
C MET A 309 -22.42 -108.97 -54.19
N LEU A 310 -21.10 -108.96 -54.42
CA LEU A 310 -20.38 -110.08 -55.06
C LEU A 310 -20.45 -111.35 -54.20
N ALA A 311 -20.24 -111.22 -52.89
CA ALA A 311 -20.31 -112.33 -51.94
C ALA A 311 -21.72 -112.93 -51.86
N LEU A 312 -22.76 -112.09 -51.88
CA LEU A 312 -24.15 -112.53 -51.95
C LEU A 312 -24.42 -113.34 -53.22
N ASN A 313 -23.96 -112.85 -54.38
CA ASN A 313 -24.10 -113.57 -55.64
C ASN A 313 -23.36 -114.92 -55.62
N ALA A 314 -22.16 -114.96 -55.03
CA ALA A 314 -21.41 -116.20 -54.86
C ALA A 314 -22.10 -117.20 -53.92
N ALA A 315 -22.69 -116.74 -52.81
CA ALA A 315 -23.47 -117.58 -51.90
C ALA A 315 -24.71 -118.19 -52.60
N ILE A 316 -25.39 -117.40 -53.44
CA ILE A 316 -26.53 -117.87 -54.25
C ILE A 316 -26.08 -118.97 -55.23
N GLU A 317 -24.98 -118.77 -55.95
CA GLU A 317 -24.49 -119.76 -56.93
C GLU A 317 -23.94 -121.02 -56.23
N ALA A 318 -23.31 -120.87 -55.06
CA ALA A 318 -22.88 -121.99 -54.23
C ALA A 318 -24.08 -122.83 -53.73
N ALA A 319 -25.17 -122.19 -53.31
CA ALA A 319 -26.41 -122.89 -52.95
C ALA A 319 -27.02 -123.62 -54.16
N ARG A 320 -26.91 -123.03 -55.36
CA ARG A 320 -27.40 -123.62 -56.62
C ARG A 320 -26.63 -124.88 -57.02
N ALA A 321 -25.34 -124.97 -56.68
CA ALA A 321 -24.47 -126.12 -56.96
C ALA A 321 -24.66 -127.31 -55.98
N GLY A 322 -25.50 -127.18 -54.95
CA GLY A 322 -25.78 -128.28 -54.01
C GLY A 322 -24.57 -128.69 -53.17
N GLU A 323 -24.34 -130.00 -52.97
CA GLU A 323 -23.22 -130.50 -52.14
C GLU A 323 -21.85 -130.08 -52.68
N SER A 324 -21.67 -129.97 -54.00
CA SER A 324 -20.40 -129.54 -54.60
C SER A 324 -20.06 -128.07 -54.31
N GLY A 325 -21.04 -127.25 -53.92
CA GLY A 325 -20.87 -125.84 -53.58
C GLY A 325 -20.69 -125.55 -52.08
N ALA A 326 -20.77 -126.57 -51.21
CA ALA A 326 -20.80 -126.38 -49.76
C ALA A 326 -19.56 -125.63 -49.22
N GLY A 327 -18.36 -125.95 -49.70
CA GLY A 327 -17.13 -125.25 -49.33
C GLY A 327 -17.06 -123.80 -49.82
N PHE A 328 -17.59 -123.53 -51.02
CA PHE A 328 -17.67 -122.16 -51.57
C PHE A 328 -18.69 -121.30 -50.83
N SER A 329 -19.79 -121.88 -50.35
CA SER A 329 -20.82 -121.18 -49.56
C SER A 329 -20.24 -120.59 -48.26
N VAL A 330 -19.38 -121.36 -47.57
CA VAL A 330 -18.71 -120.87 -46.34
C VAL A 330 -17.78 -119.70 -46.64
N VAL A 331 -17.00 -119.77 -47.72
CA VAL A 331 -16.13 -118.67 -48.13
C VAL A 331 -16.94 -117.43 -48.51
N ALA A 332 -18.05 -117.61 -49.23
CA ALA A 332 -18.93 -116.50 -49.62
C ALA A 332 -19.53 -115.79 -48.40
N GLU A 333 -19.99 -116.52 -47.38
CA GLU A 333 -20.51 -115.91 -46.15
C GLU A 333 -19.41 -115.20 -45.34
N GLU A 334 -18.19 -115.73 -45.28
CA GLU A 334 -17.06 -115.06 -44.62
C GLU A 334 -16.67 -113.75 -45.33
N VAL A 335 -16.62 -113.75 -46.68
CA VAL A 335 -16.38 -112.54 -47.48
C VAL A 335 -17.50 -111.52 -47.26
N ARG A 336 -18.76 -111.99 -47.16
CA ARG A 336 -19.91 -111.13 -46.87
C ARG A 336 -19.79 -110.46 -45.50
N ASN A 337 -19.45 -111.22 -44.46
CA ASN A 337 -19.23 -110.70 -43.12
C ASN A 337 -18.06 -109.70 -43.08
N LEU A 338 -16.97 -109.98 -43.80
CA LEU A 338 -15.84 -109.05 -43.92
C LEU A 338 -16.25 -107.73 -44.60
N ALA A 339 -17.07 -107.80 -45.65
CA ALA A 339 -17.59 -106.63 -46.35
C ALA A 339 -18.50 -105.78 -45.45
N LEU A 340 -19.43 -106.39 -44.71
CA LEU A 340 -20.29 -105.69 -43.74
C LEU A 340 -19.47 -105.03 -42.61
N ARG A 341 -18.45 -105.72 -42.10
CA ARG A 341 -17.51 -105.16 -41.11
C ARG A 341 -16.74 -103.97 -41.68
N SER A 342 -16.31 -104.05 -42.93
CA SER A 342 -15.59 -102.96 -43.62
C SER A 342 -16.47 -101.72 -43.81
N ALA A 343 -17.73 -101.90 -44.24
CA ALA A 343 -18.70 -100.81 -44.36
C ALA A 343 -18.98 -100.15 -43.00
N SER A 344 -19.15 -100.94 -41.94
CA SER A 344 -19.32 -100.41 -40.58
C SER A 344 -18.09 -99.60 -40.11
N ALA A 345 -16.88 -100.10 -40.37
CA ALA A 345 -15.65 -99.39 -40.03
C ALA A 345 -15.47 -98.10 -40.85
N ALA A 346 -15.84 -98.12 -42.14
CA ALA A 346 -15.83 -96.93 -43.00
C ALA A 346 -16.78 -95.86 -42.46
N LYS A 347 -18.03 -96.23 -42.13
CA LYS A 347 -19.01 -95.30 -41.55
C LYS A 347 -18.58 -94.70 -40.21
N ASN A 348 -17.98 -95.51 -39.33
CA ASN A 348 -17.41 -95.01 -38.06
C ASN A 348 -16.26 -94.02 -38.32
N SER A 349 -15.39 -94.32 -39.30
CA SER A 349 -14.28 -93.43 -39.70
C SER A 349 -14.79 -92.11 -40.29
N GLU A 350 -15.86 -92.16 -41.10
CA GLU A 350 -16.51 -90.96 -41.64
C GLU A 350 -17.04 -90.06 -40.53
N GLN A 351 -17.71 -90.64 -39.52
CA GLN A 351 -18.20 -89.87 -38.37
C GLN A 351 -17.06 -89.21 -37.58
N LEU A 352 -15.93 -89.90 -37.38
CA LEU A 352 -14.74 -89.31 -36.75
C LEU A 352 -14.15 -88.15 -37.57
N ILE A 353 -14.11 -88.27 -38.90
CA ILE A 353 -13.64 -87.21 -39.79
C ILE A 353 -14.57 -85.98 -39.72
N LEU A 354 -15.90 -86.18 -39.75
CA LEU A 354 -16.87 -85.09 -39.61
C LEU A 354 -16.74 -84.36 -38.27
N ASN A 355 -16.53 -85.11 -37.18
CA ASN A 355 -16.28 -84.52 -35.87
C ASN A 355 -14.98 -83.72 -35.84
N ASN A 356 -13.91 -84.21 -36.46
CA ASN A 356 -12.64 -83.46 -36.57
C ASN A 356 -12.80 -82.18 -37.40
N LEU A 357 -13.53 -82.22 -38.51
CA LEU A 357 -13.84 -81.04 -39.33
C LEU A 357 -14.54 -79.95 -38.51
N ASN A 358 -15.50 -80.32 -37.67
CA ASN A 358 -16.18 -79.36 -36.78
C ASN A 358 -15.21 -78.74 -35.78
N LYS A 359 -14.34 -79.53 -35.14
CA LYS A 359 -13.31 -79.02 -34.22
C LYS A 359 -12.31 -78.08 -34.89
N ILE A 360 -11.88 -78.40 -36.12
CA ILE A 360 -10.97 -77.54 -36.89
C ILE A 360 -11.64 -76.21 -37.23
N ARG A 361 -12.92 -76.20 -37.61
CA ARG A 361 -13.68 -74.97 -37.87
C ARG A 361 -13.81 -74.10 -36.62
N GLU A 362 -14.07 -74.72 -35.47
CA GLU A 362 -14.14 -74.02 -34.19
C GLU A 362 -12.78 -73.38 -33.84
N ALA A 363 -11.68 -74.12 -34.03
CA ALA A 363 -10.33 -73.60 -33.84
C ALA A 363 -9.98 -72.45 -34.81
N ALA A 364 -10.42 -72.52 -36.07
CA ALA A 364 -10.24 -71.44 -37.05
C ALA A 364 -10.99 -70.16 -36.64
N ASN A 365 -12.19 -70.29 -36.08
CA ASN A 365 -12.93 -69.14 -35.55
C ASN A 365 -12.19 -68.48 -34.38
N LEU A 366 -11.69 -69.27 -33.42
CA LEU A 366 -10.90 -68.75 -32.29
C LEU A 366 -9.60 -68.07 -32.74
N ALA A 367 -8.94 -68.62 -33.77
CA ALA A 367 -7.78 -68.01 -34.37
C ALA A 367 -8.13 -66.66 -35.04
N SER A 368 -9.25 -66.57 -35.76
CA SER A 368 -9.73 -65.30 -36.33
C SER A 368 -10.06 -64.25 -35.26
N GLU A 369 -10.65 -64.65 -34.14
CA GLU A 369 -10.89 -63.73 -33.02
C GLU A 369 -9.58 -63.22 -32.41
N SER A 370 -8.58 -64.10 -32.29
CA SER A 370 -7.24 -63.73 -31.82
C SER A 370 -6.56 -62.72 -32.75
N ASP A 371 -6.71 -62.85 -34.08
CA ASP A 371 -6.20 -61.89 -35.07
C ASP A 371 -6.79 -60.48 -34.87
N HIS A 372 -8.10 -60.41 -34.60
CA HIS A 372 -8.75 -59.13 -34.28
C HIS A 372 -8.24 -58.51 -32.98
N LEU A 373 -8.02 -59.32 -31.94
CA LEU A 373 -7.49 -58.83 -30.66
C LEU A 373 -6.07 -58.26 -30.81
N PHE A 374 -5.18 -58.97 -31.50
CA PHE A 374 -3.80 -58.51 -31.73
C PHE A 374 -3.72 -57.31 -32.67
N SER A 375 -4.65 -57.18 -33.62
CA SER A 375 -4.82 -55.96 -34.42
C SER A 375 -5.22 -54.76 -33.54
N GLY A 376 -6.16 -54.95 -32.60
CA GLY A 376 -6.54 -53.92 -31.62
C GLY A 376 -5.39 -53.52 -30.68
N VAL A 377 -4.51 -54.46 -30.30
CA VAL A 377 -3.29 -54.15 -29.54
C VAL A 377 -2.37 -53.23 -30.34
N SER A 378 -2.22 -53.45 -31.64
CA SER A 378 -1.39 -52.60 -32.51
C SER A 378 -1.95 -51.18 -32.60
N GLU A 379 -3.27 -51.02 -32.80
CA GLU A 379 -3.92 -49.70 -32.85
C GLU A 379 -3.78 -48.93 -31.52
N ASN A 380 -3.95 -49.63 -30.38
CA ASN A 380 -3.78 -49.01 -29.07
C ASN A 380 -2.32 -48.64 -28.77
N SER A 381 -1.37 -49.41 -29.29
CA SER A 381 0.06 -49.10 -29.17
C SER A 381 0.39 -47.80 -29.91
N GLU A 382 -0.14 -47.59 -31.11
CA GLU A 382 0.03 -46.34 -31.88
C GLU A 382 -0.52 -45.12 -31.11
N LYS A 383 -1.69 -45.26 -30.47
CA LYS A 383 -2.26 -44.21 -29.60
C LYS A 383 -1.35 -43.92 -28.40
N LEU A 384 -0.76 -44.95 -27.79
CA LEU A 384 0.19 -44.80 -26.69
C LEU A 384 1.46 -44.07 -27.13
N VAL A 385 1.98 -44.31 -28.33
CA VAL A 385 3.10 -43.55 -28.91
C VAL A 385 2.76 -42.06 -28.96
N GLY A 386 1.55 -41.71 -29.44
CA GLY A 386 1.08 -40.33 -29.48
C GLY A 386 1.05 -39.67 -28.09
N LEU A 387 0.49 -40.37 -27.10
CA LEU A 387 0.46 -39.88 -25.71
C LEU A 387 1.87 -39.70 -25.11
N MET A 388 2.80 -40.62 -25.38
CA MET A 388 4.19 -40.47 -24.93
C MET A 388 4.90 -39.29 -25.60
N ALA A 389 4.57 -38.99 -26.87
CA ALA A 389 5.09 -37.82 -27.56
C ALA A 389 4.58 -36.52 -26.94
N GLU A 390 3.29 -36.44 -26.61
CA GLU A 390 2.72 -35.30 -25.88
C GLU A 390 3.38 -35.12 -24.50
N ILE A 391 3.56 -36.21 -23.74
CA ILE A 391 4.26 -36.16 -22.44
C ILE A 391 5.68 -35.63 -22.60
N SER A 392 6.41 -36.05 -23.64
CA SER A 392 7.77 -35.58 -23.90
C SER A 392 7.84 -34.09 -24.20
N VAL A 393 6.86 -33.56 -24.95
CA VAL A 393 6.72 -32.11 -25.20
C VAL A 393 6.48 -31.37 -23.88
N VAL A 394 5.52 -31.83 -23.07
CA VAL A 394 5.20 -31.23 -21.77
C VAL A 394 6.40 -31.24 -20.83
N LEU A 395 7.16 -32.34 -20.76
CA LEU A 395 8.36 -32.44 -19.92
C LEU A 395 9.47 -31.47 -20.38
N SER A 396 9.63 -31.30 -21.70
CA SER A 396 10.55 -30.30 -22.25
C SER A 396 10.13 -28.88 -21.86
N GLU A 397 8.84 -28.56 -21.89
CA GLU A 397 8.34 -27.25 -21.46
C GLU A 397 8.52 -27.03 -19.95
N GLN A 398 8.21 -28.03 -19.13
CA GLN A 398 8.40 -27.97 -17.68
C GLN A 398 9.87 -27.74 -17.31
N THR A 399 10.80 -28.36 -18.01
CA THR A 399 12.25 -28.15 -17.81
C THR A 399 12.62 -26.67 -18.04
N LYS A 400 12.13 -26.06 -19.12
CA LYS A 400 12.34 -24.62 -19.39
C LYS A 400 11.71 -23.73 -18.32
N VAL A 401 10.53 -24.08 -17.84
CA VAL A 401 9.86 -23.32 -16.77
C VAL A 401 10.68 -23.36 -15.48
N VAL A 402 11.24 -24.52 -15.12
CA VAL A 402 12.09 -24.64 -13.92
C VAL A 402 13.37 -23.80 -14.06
N GLU A 403 14.00 -23.75 -15.25
CA GLU A 403 15.13 -22.86 -15.50
C GLU A 403 14.75 -21.38 -15.32
N ILE A 404 13.60 -20.94 -15.85
CA ILE A 404 13.12 -19.57 -15.68
C ILE A 404 12.87 -19.24 -14.22
N VAL A 405 12.28 -20.16 -13.45
CA VAL A 405 12.05 -19.98 -12.01
C VAL A 405 13.37 -19.90 -11.27
N ARG A 406 14.34 -20.76 -11.59
CA ARG A 406 15.69 -20.72 -11.01
C ARG A 406 16.37 -19.37 -11.23
N ASP A 407 16.32 -18.84 -12.44
CA ASP A 407 16.90 -17.53 -12.76
C ASP A 407 16.20 -16.38 -12.03
N LYS A 408 14.87 -16.45 -11.87
CA LYS A 408 14.12 -15.46 -11.09
C LYS A 408 14.47 -15.52 -9.60
N VAL A 409 14.56 -16.71 -9.03
CA VAL A 409 14.94 -16.92 -7.62
C VAL A 409 16.37 -16.44 -7.38
N ARG A 410 17.31 -16.72 -8.29
CA ARG A 410 18.69 -16.20 -8.19
C ARG A 410 18.75 -14.68 -8.21
N ARG A 411 18.02 -14.03 -9.13
CA ARG A 411 17.93 -12.55 -9.15
C ARG A 411 17.29 -11.99 -7.88
N MET A 412 16.34 -12.70 -7.28
CA MET A 412 15.72 -12.31 -6.02
C MET A 412 16.73 -12.38 -4.87
N ASP A 413 17.52 -13.44 -4.79
CA ASP A 413 18.65 -13.56 -3.85
C ASP A 413 19.68 -12.44 -4.06
N ASP A 414 20.07 -12.15 -5.31
CA ASP A 414 20.98 -11.05 -5.65
C ASP A 414 20.43 -9.69 -5.18
N HIS A 415 19.14 -9.40 -5.42
CA HIS A 415 18.50 -8.15 -4.97
C HIS A 415 18.39 -8.02 -3.44
N LEU A 416 18.19 -9.13 -2.72
CA LEU A 416 18.19 -9.15 -1.26
C LEU A 416 19.60 -8.88 -0.72
N ARG A 417 20.63 -9.45 -1.37
CA ARG A 417 22.05 -9.24 -1.03
C ARG A 417 22.57 -7.85 -1.37
N GLU A 418 22.05 -7.20 -2.41
CA GLU A 418 22.43 -5.83 -2.81
C GLU A 418 21.74 -4.72 -1.99
N ASN A 419 20.68 -5.03 -1.23
CA ASN A 419 20.04 -4.12 -0.28
C ASN A 419 20.26 -4.52 1.20
N PRO A 420 21.50 -4.69 1.68
CA PRO A 420 21.75 -4.89 3.11
C PRO A 420 21.48 -3.61 3.92
N ASP A 421 21.11 -2.51 3.25
CA ASP A 421 21.39 -1.15 3.70
C ASP A 421 20.17 -0.23 3.84
N VAL A 422 18.97 -0.81 3.94
CA VAL A 422 17.78 -0.03 4.32
C VAL A 422 17.95 0.53 5.75
N THR A 423 18.69 -0.16 6.61
CA THR A 423 18.98 0.22 8.00
C THR A 423 20.07 1.29 8.13
N GLU A 424 21.17 1.24 7.37
CA GLU A 424 22.24 2.26 7.46
C GLU A 424 21.81 3.61 6.85
N LYS A 425 21.00 3.60 5.78
CA LYS A 425 20.49 4.83 5.16
C LYS A 425 19.44 5.58 5.99
N LEU A 426 18.90 4.95 7.03
CA LEU A 426 17.85 5.50 7.89
C LEU A 426 18.30 5.75 9.35
N SER A 427 19.52 5.35 9.73
CA SER A 427 20.16 5.71 11.01
C SER A 427 20.94 7.01 10.91
#